data_AF-A0A286U0A6-F1
#
_entry.id   AF-A0A286U0A6-F1
#
_cell.length_a   1.000
_cell.length_b   1.000
_cell.length_c   1.000
_cell.angle_alpha   90.00
_cell.angle_beta   90.00
_cell.angle_gamma   90.00
#
_symmetry.space_group_name_H-M   'P 1'
#
loop_
_entity.id
_entity.type
_entity.pdbx_description
1 polymer ?
#
loop_
_entity_poly.entity_id
_entity_poly.type
_entity_poly.pdbx_seq_one_letter_code
_entity_poly.pdbx_strand_id
1 'polypeptide(L)'
;MLRVEAACNQSLVAMKPVIDSVCLPEYLFWNLRGRYYRIRDITGQNQRRGLNMKIVSSLVFSLPPLAEQKRIVAKVDSLMALSDDLNRNIESKMECSSKLLDAVLNFISKGR
;
A
#
# COMPACT_ATOMS: atom_id res chain seq x y z
N MET A 1 -7.06 -6.98 2.52
CA MET A 1 -7.67 -8.32 2.66
C MET A 1 -8.85 -8.39 1.72
N LEU A 2 -8.96 -9.45 0.91
CA LEU A 2 -10.13 -9.58 0.03
C LEU A 2 -11.36 -9.79 0.92
N ARG A 3 -12.25 -8.80 0.94
CA ARG A 3 -13.53 -8.83 1.68
C ARG A 3 -14.66 -9.40 0.83
N VAL A 4 -14.29 -10.08 -0.25
CA VAL A 4 -15.16 -10.63 -1.28
C VAL A 4 -14.58 -11.97 -1.71
N GLU A 5 -15.44 -12.86 -2.18
CA GLU A 5 -15.00 -14.09 -2.81
C GLU A 5 -14.23 -13.78 -4.10
N ALA A 6 -13.09 -14.44 -4.28
CA ALA A 6 -12.21 -14.19 -5.41
C ALA A 6 -11.43 -15.45 -5.78
N ALA A 7 -11.15 -15.63 -7.07
CA ALA A 7 -10.28 -16.67 -7.59
C ALA A 7 -8.90 -16.09 -7.97
N CYS A 8 -7.83 -16.85 -7.76
CA CYS A 8 -6.47 -16.48 -8.18
C CYS A 8 -6.14 -17.12 -9.52
N ASN A 9 -5.58 -16.32 -10.44
CA ASN A 9 -5.00 -16.83 -11.68
C ASN A 9 -3.55 -17.33 -11.44
N GLN A 10 -2.88 -17.80 -12.50
CA GLN A 10 -1.52 -18.36 -12.42
C GLN A 10 -0.43 -17.37 -11.98
N SER A 11 -0.72 -16.06 -11.97
CA SER A 11 0.23 -15.00 -11.59
C SER A 11 -0.04 -14.43 -10.21
N LEU A 12 -1.08 -14.91 -9.51
CA LEU A 12 -1.48 -14.44 -8.19
C LEU A 12 -1.48 -15.60 -7.18
N VAL A 13 -1.04 -15.30 -5.97
CA VAL A 13 -1.03 -16.24 -4.85
C VAL A 13 -1.73 -15.60 -3.67
N ALA A 14 -2.64 -16.34 -3.05
CA ALA A 14 -3.23 -15.96 -1.77
C ALA A 14 -2.35 -16.47 -0.62
N MET A 15 -2.09 -15.60 0.36
CA MET A 15 -1.44 -15.97 1.61
C MET A 15 -2.40 -15.68 2.75
N LYS A 16 -2.66 -16.68 3.59
CA LYS A 16 -3.53 -16.58 4.77
C LYS A 16 -2.83 -17.20 5.97
N PRO A 17 -2.90 -16.60 7.17
CA PRO A 17 -2.54 -17.27 8.40
C PRO A 17 -3.26 -18.62 8.54
N VAL A 18 -2.54 -19.66 8.94
CA VAL A 18 -3.13 -20.97 9.23
C VAL A 18 -3.95 -20.90 10.52
N ILE A 19 -3.48 -20.10 11.49
CA ILE A 19 -4.09 -19.95 12.81
C ILE A 19 -4.29 -18.46 13.09
N ASP A 20 -5.54 -18.01 13.06
CA ASP A 20 -5.90 -16.60 13.25
C ASP A 20 -5.60 -16.10 14.68
N SER A 21 -5.55 -17.01 15.67
CA SER A 21 -5.15 -16.68 17.05
C SER A 21 -3.63 -16.47 17.23
N VAL A 22 -2.84 -16.67 16.17
CA VAL A 22 -1.38 -16.53 16.21
C VAL A 22 -0.93 -15.33 15.38
N CYS A 23 -1.54 -15.10 14.21
CA CYS A 23 -1.16 -14.03 13.31
C CYS A 23 -2.40 -13.34 12.74
N LEU A 24 -2.49 -12.03 12.90
CA LEU A 24 -3.54 -11.23 12.30
C LEU A 24 -3.30 -11.04 10.80
N PRO A 25 -4.31 -11.25 9.93
CA PRO A 25 -4.19 -11.01 8.50
C PRO A 25 -3.72 -9.58 8.15
N GLU A 26 -4.18 -8.58 8.90
CA GLU A 26 -3.79 -7.17 8.74
C GLU A 26 -2.33 -6.95 9.08
N TYR A 27 -1.83 -7.61 10.14
CA TYR A 27 -0.43 -7.53 10.50
C TYR A 27 0.45 -8.15 9.41
N LEU A 28 0.07 -9.33 8.91
CA LEU A 28 0.77 -9.98 7.80
C LEU A 28 0.80 -9.09 6.55
N PHE A 29 -0.34 -8.48 6.21
CA PHE A 29 -0.44 -7.54 5.09
C PHE A 29 0.53 -6.36 5.25
N TRP A 30 0.51 -5.69 6.40
CA TRP A 30 1.39 -4.54 6.65
C TRP A 30 2.86 -4.93 6.73
N ASN A 31 3.20 -6.11 7.27
CA ASN A 31 4.56 -6.62 7.29
C ASN A 31 5.11 -6.83 5.87
N LEU A 32 4.34 -7.51 5.01
CA LEU A 32 4.74 -7.76 3.62
C LEU A 32 4.82 -6.46 2.83
N ARG A 33 3.82 -5.57 2.98
CA ARG A 33 3.78 -4.27 2.31
C ARG A 33 4.96 -3.39 2.71
N GLY A 34 5.29 -3.32 4.01
CA GLY A 34 6.44 -2.55 4.51
C GLY A 34 7.79 -3.07 3.99
N ARG A 35 7.84 -4.32 3.53
CA ARG A 35 9.03 -4.96 2.98
C ARG A 35 9.01 -5.09 1.46
N TYR A 36 8.07 -4.44 0.78
CA TYR A 36 7.85 -4.61 -0.66
C TYR A 36 9.13 -4.50 -1.48
N TYR A 37 9.91 -3.43 -1.29
CA TYR A 37 11.16 -3.21 -2.04
C TYR A 37 12.19 -4.29 -1.76
N ARG A 38 12.41 -4.63 -0.48
CA ARG A 38 13.35 -5.70 -0.09
C ARG A 38 12.96 -7.06 -0.68
N ILE A 39 11.67 -7.37 -0.72
CA ILE A 39 11.18 -8.63 -1.31
C ILE A 39 11.35 -8.60 -2.84
N ARG A 40 11.05 -7.47 -3.47
CA ARG A 40 11.21 -7.26 -4.92
C ARG A 40 12.69 -7.32 -5.35
N ASP A 41 13.61 -6.95 -4.48
CA ASP A 41 15.04 -7.04 -4.75
C ASP A 41 15.56 -8.48 -4.80
N ILE A 42 14.89 -9.44 -4.14
CA ILE A 42 15.27 -10.86 -4.15
C ILE A 42 15.26 -11.43 -5.58
N THR A 43 14.34 -10.98 -6.43
CA THR A 43 14.22 -11.43 -7.83
C THR A 43 15.02 -10.56 -8.81
N GLY A 44 15.67 -9.49 -8.32
CA GLY A 44 16.34 -8.47 -9.13
C GLY A 44 15.36 -7.47 -9.73
N GLN A 45 15.58 -6.17 -9.47
CA GLN A 45 14.67 -5.07 -9.86
C GLN A 45 14.34 -5.01 -11.37
N ASN A 46 15.20 -5.59 -12.22
CA ASN A 46 15.11 -5.56 -13.68
C ASN A 46 14.72 -6.89 -14.34
N GLN A 47 14.47 -7.95 -13.58
CA GLN A 47 13.95 -9.21 -14.16
C GLN A 47 12.42 -9.22 -14.02
N ARG A 48 11.70 -9.44 -15.13
CA ARG A 48 10.24 -9.71 -15.13
C ARG A 48 9.87 -11.03 -14.44
N ARG A 49 10.75 -11.59 -13.61
CA ARG A 49 10.53 -12.84 -12.89
C ARG A 49 9.73 -12.52 -11.62
N GLY A 50 8.47 -12.95 -11.61
CA GLY A 50 7.66 -12.92 -10.40
C GLY A 50 8.26 -13.77 -9.29
N LEU A 51 7.78 -13.57 -8.06
CA LEU A 51 8.12 -14.42 -6.92
C LEU A 51 7.57 -15.83 -7.18
N ASN A 52 8.46 -16.82 -7.28
CA ASN A 52 8.03 -18.22 -7.32
C ASN A 52 7.67 -18.71 -5.91
N MET A 53 6.95 -19.83 -5.82
CA MET A 53 6.47 -20.35 -4.54
C MET A 53 7.62 -20.72 -3.56
N LYS A 54 8.80 -21.12 -4.07
CA LYS A 54 9.95 -21.42 -3.20
C LYS A 54 10.46 -20.16 -2.49
N ILE A 55 10.50 -19.03 -3.19
CA ILE A 55 10.90 -17.74 -2.60
C ILE A 55 9.84 -17.26 -1.61
N VAL A 56 8.55 -17.38 -1.96
CA VAL A 56 7.46 -16.99 -1.06
C VAL A 56 7.52 -17.79 0.26
N SER A 57 7.75 -19.10 0.18
CA SER A 57 7.87 -19.97 1.36
C SER A 57 9.13 -19.74 2.19
N SER A 58 10.16 -19.07 1.67
CA SER A 58 11.38 -18.75 2.42
C SER A 58 11.34 -17.38 3.11
N LEU A 59 10.26 -16.61 2.94
CA LEU A 59 10.11 -15.32 3.59
C LEU A 59 9.92 -15.48 5.10
N VAL A 60 10.91 -15.04 5.87
CA VAL A 60 10.85 -14.97 7.34
C VAL A 60 10.39 -13.58 7.78
N PHE A 61 9.60 -13.50 8.84
CA PHE A 61 9.20 -12.24 9.47
C PHE A 61 9.08 -12.38 10.99
N SER A 62 9.22 -11.27 11.71
CA SER A 62 8.98 -11.22 13.16
C SER A 62 7.50 -11.39 13.45
N LEU A 63 7.16 -12.25 14.42
CA LEU A 63 5.79 -12.50 14.82
C LEU A 63 5.63 -12.17 16.32
N PRO A 64 5.33 -10.91 16.66
CA PRO A 64 5.16 -10.51 18.06
C PRO A 64 3.82 -11.04 18.62
N PRO A 65 3.57 -10.95 19.94
CA PRO A 65 2.30 -11.34 20.53
C PRO A 65 1.10 -10.59 19.91
N LEU A 66 -0.09 -11.18 19.95
CA LEU A 66 -1.29 -10.61 19.32
C LEU A 66 -1.60 -9.17 19.75
N ALA A 67 -1.40 -8.84 21.03
CA ALA A 67 -1.62 -7.48 21.53
C ALA A 67 -0.73 -6.46 20.80
N GLU A 68 0.52 -6.83 20.56
CA GLU A 68 1.49 -5.99 19.85
C GLU A 68 1.19 -5.94 18.35
N GLN A 69 0.76 -7.04 17.75
CA GLN A 69 0.29 -7.04 16.35
C GLN A 69 -0.87 -6.04 16.17
N LYS A 70 -1.87 -6.05 17.07
CA LYS A 70 -3.00 -5.10 17.05
C LYS A 70 -2.53 -3.65 17.19
N ARG A 71 -1.61 -3.40 18.12
CA ARG A 71 -1.04 -2.06 18.36
C ARG A 71 -0.33 -1.52 17.11
N ILE A 72 0.48 -2.36 16.47
CA ILE A 72 1.19 -2.01 15.23
C ILE A 72 0.19 -1.71 14.11
N VAL A 73 -0.78 -2.60 13.88
CA VAL A 73 -1.80 -2.42 12.83
C VAL A 73 -2.55 -1.10 13.03
N ALA A 74 -3.07 -0.85 14.24
CA ALA A 74 -3.80 0.38 14.54
C ALA A 74 -2.94 1.65 14.28
N LYS A 75 -1.65 1.59 14.64
CA LYS A 75 -0.76 2.73 14.40
C LYS A 75 -0.51 2.94 12.91
N VAL A 76 -0.23 1.88 12.16
CA VAL A 76 0.02 1.97 10.71
C VAL A 76 -1.23 2.47 9.99
N ASP A 77 -2.41 1.94 10.30
CA ASP A 77 -3.68 2.38 9.71
C ASP A 77 -3.93 3.87 9.96
N SER A 78 -3.70 4.36 11.19
CA SER A 78 -3.85 5.79 11.50
C SER A 78 -2.92 6.69 10.69
N LEU A 79 -1.68 6.23 10.45
CA LEU A 79 -0.68 7.00 9.70
C LEU A 79 -1.00 7.01 8.20
N MET A 80 -1.50 5.89 7.67
CA MET A 80 -1.89 5.77 6.28
C MET A 80 -3.13 6.63 5.98
N ALA A 81 -4.12 6.62 6.87
CA ALA A 81 -5.27 7.52 6.75
C ALA A 81 -4.86 9.00 6.73
N LEU A 82 -3.94 9.40 7.62
CA LEU A 82 -3.39 10.76 7.63
C LEU A 82 -2.66 11.09 6.32
N SER A 83 -1.87 10.15 5.78
CA SER A 83 -1.21 10.33 4.49
C SER A 83 -2.21 10.52 3.35
N ASP A 84 -3.30 9.75 3.34
CA ASP A 84 -4.34 9.85 2.33
C ASP A 84 -5.09 11.20 2.41
N ASP A 85 -5.32 11.72 3.62
CA ASP A 85 -5.90 13.05 3.82
C ASP A 85 -4.96 14.17 3.35
N LEU A 86 -3.66 14.06 3.66
CA LEU A 86 -2.65 15.02 3.23
C LEU A 86 -2.52 15.05 1.69
N ASN A 87 -2.48 13.88 1.05
CA ASN A 87 -2.42 13.80 -0.41
C ASN A 87 -3.65 14.45 -1.07
N ARG A 88 -4.86 14.15 -0.57
CA ARG A 88 -6.09 14.79 -1.05
C ARG A 88 -6.06 16.32 -0.89
N ASN A 89 -5.55 16.81 0.23
CA ASN A 89 -5.40 18.25 0.47
C ASN A 89 -4.40 18.90 -0.51
N ILE A 90 -3.30 18.22 -0.82
CA ILE A 90 -2.32 18.70 -1.79
C ILE A 90 -2.95 18.77 -3.19
N GLU A 91 -3.61 17.69 -3.62
CA GLU A 91 -4.27 17.62 -4.92
C GLU A 91 -5.32 18.73 -5.10
N SER A 92 -6.18 18.93 -4.10
CA SER A 92 -7.20 19.99 -4.12
C SER A 92 -6.59 21.40 -4.20
N LYS A 93 -5.49 21.64 -3.47
CA LYS A 93 -4.77 22.93 -3.54
C LYS A 93 -4.13 23.16 -4.90
N MET A 94 -3.52 22.13 -5.49
CA MET A 94 -2.93 22.21 -6.83
C MET A 94 -4.00 22.49 -7.89
N GLU A 95 -5.15 21.83 -7.80
CA GLU A 95 -6.28 22.08 -8.70
C GLU A 95 -6.81 23.52 -8.59
N CYS A 96 -6.97 24.02 -7.36
CA CYS A 96 -7.39 25.40 -7.12
C CYS A 96 -6.38 26.40 -7.70
N SER A 97 -5.09 26.18 -7.46
CA SER A 97 -4.02 27.02 -8.02
C SER A 97 -4.05 27.02 -9.55
N SER A 98 -4.26 25.87 -10.20
CA SER A 98 -4.37 25.78 -11.65
C SER A 98 -5.55 26.60 -12.17
N LYS A 99 -6.74 26.45 -11.56
CA LYS A 99 -7.94 27.20 -11.95
C LYS A 99 -7.76 28.71 -11.80
N LEU A 100 -7.06 29.15 -10.74
CA LEU A 100 -6.75 30.56 -10.53
C LEU A 100 -5.80 31.10 -11.61
N LEU A 101 -4.76 30.34 -11.97
CA LEU A 101 -3.85 30.72 -13.06
C LEU A 101 -4.59 30.83 -14.39
N ASP A 102 -5.46 29.86 -14.70
CA ASP A 102 -6.28 29.88 -15.92
C ASP A 102 -7.22 31.09 -15.94
N ALA A 103 -7.84 31.44 -14.81
CA ALA A 103 -8.71 32.61 -14.70
C ALA A 103 -7.95 33.92 -14.93
N VAL A 104 -6.75 34.07 -14.35
CA VAL A 104 -5.89 35.25 -14.54
C VAL A 104 -5.43 35.36 -15.99
N LEU A 105 -4.97 34.26 -16.60
CA LEU A 105 -4.58 34.24 -18.01
C LEU A 105 -5.73 34.63 -18.94
N ASN A 106 -6.93 34.08 -18.68
CA ASN A 106 -8.14 34.41 -19.44
C ASN A 106 -8.57 35.87 -19.26
N PHE A 107 -8.38 36.44 -18.07
CA PHE A 107 -8.68 37.86 -17.83
C PHE A 107 -7.71 38.76 -18.59
N ILE A 108 -6.41 38.46 -18.56
CA ILE A 108 -5.37 39.23 -19.26
C ILE A 108 -5.52 39.12 -20.78
N SER A 109 -5.89 37.94 -21.30
CA SER A 109 -6.05 37.74 -22.76
C SER A 109 -7.31 38.40 -23.34
N LYS A 110 -8.37 38.58 -22.53
CA LYS A 110 -9.61 39.27 -22.92
C LYS A 110 -9.60 40.79 -22.68
N GLY A 111 -8.61 41.29 -21.92
CA GLY A 111 -8.44 42.71 -21.61
C GLY A 111 -7.66 43.52 -22.65
N ARG A 112 -7.50 43.01 -23.88
CA ARG A 112 -6.96 43.73 -25.05
C ARG A 112 -7.97 43.77 -26.17
#